data_AF-A0A183L5R2-F1
#
_entry.id   AF-A0A183L5R2-F1
#
_cell.length_a   1.000
_cell.length_b   1.000
_cell.length_c   1.000
_cell.angle_alpha   90.00
_cell.angle_beta   90.00
_cell.angle_gamma   90.00
#
_symmetry.space_group_name_H-M   'P 1'
#
loop_
_entity.id
_entity.type
_entity.pdbx_description
1 polymer ?
#
loop_
_entity_poly.entity_id
_entity_poly.type
_entity_poly.pdbx_seq_one_letter_code
_entity_poly.pdbx_strand_id
1 'polypeptide(L)'
;MERPMLLYEEYQAARVNITFYDEGFSMKDYVESPEWSVLNYWQKHRTHAYPCCPEQYSDTLFFIKIERQAAYYNYILILPCFLLSSLTLVLFWLPPETPAKMVLGKLTDYWVNISIQMMLENVYE
;
A
#
# COMPACT_ATOMS: atom_id res chain seq x y z
N MET A 1 8.08 20.21 -16.00
CA MET A 1 7.71 20.33 -17.43
C MET A 1 6.23 20.02 -17.49
N GLU A 2 5.41 21.01 -17.14
CA GLU A 2 3.94 20.89 -17.11
C GLU A 2 3.45 20.93 -18.56
N ARG A 3 2.73 19.88 -18.98
CA ARG A 3 2.12 19.84 -20.31
C ARG A 3 0.93 20.81 -20.32
N PRO A 4 0.81 21.73 -21.30
CA PRO A 4 -0.35 22.61 -21.38
C PRO A 4 -1.57 21.78 -21.77
N MET A 5 -2.59 21.81 -20.91
CA MET A 5 -3.88 21.12 -21.01
C MET A 5 -4.79 21.79 -22.05
N LEU A 6 -4.27 22.16 -23.23
CA LEU A 6 -5.03 22.87 -24.26
C LEU A 6 -5.58 21.88 -25.28
N LEU A 7 -6.74 21.26 -24.99
CA LEU A 7 -7.67 20.65 -25.99
C LEU A 7 -8.92 19.99 -25.36
N TYR A 8 -9.40 20.48 -24.21
CA TYR A 8 -10.79 20.23 -23.83
C TYR A 8 -11.55 21.54 -23.98
N GLU A 9 -12.78 21.50 -24.50
CA GLU A 9 -13.65 22.67 -24.46
C GLU A 9 -13.87 23.05 -23.00
N GLU A 10 -13.12 24.03 -22.49
CA GLU A 10 -13.21 24.45 -21.09
C GLU A 10 -14.50 25.24 -20.89
N TYR A 11 -15.55 24.58 -20.41
CA TYR A 11 -16.81 25.24 -20.10
C TYR A 11 -16.73 25.88 -18.71
N GLN A 12 -17.07 27.17 -18.65
CA GLN A 12 -17.25 27.91 -17.40
C GLN A 12 -18.33 27.25 -16.54
N ALA A 13 -18.19 27.34 -15.21
CA ALA A 13 -19.19 26.82 -14.26
C ALA A 13 -20.59 27.42 -14.46
N ALA A 14 -20.69 28.62 -15.04
CA ALA A 14 -21.95 29.27 -15.38
C ALA A 14 -22.66 28.62 -16.59
N ARG A 15 -21.92 27.94 -17.48
CA ARG A 15 -22.46 27.28 -18.68
C ARG A 15 -22.70 25.79 -18.44
N VAL A 16 -21.85 25.14 -17.64
CA VAL A 16 -21.96 23.72 -17.29
C VAL A 16 -21.76 23.58 -15.79
N ASN A 17 -22.81 23.15 -15.08
CA ASN A 17 -22.76 22.89 -13.65
C ASN A 17 -22.70 21.38 -13.42
N ILE A 18 -21.61 20.91 -12.79
CA ILE A 18 -21.41 19.51 -12.48
C ILE A 18 -21.93 19.26 -11.06
N THR A 19 -23.04 18.53 -10.96
CA THR A 19 -23.64 18.15 -9.68
C THR A 19 -23.52 16.66 -9.45
N PHE A 20 -23.36 16.25 -8.19
CA PHE A 20 -23.35 14.84 -7.82
C PHE A 20 -24.73 14.21 -8.02
N TYR A 21 -24.75 12.99 -8.56
CA TYR A 21 -25.93 12.14 -8.51
C TYR A 21 -25.92 11.40 -7.17
N ASP A 22 -26.90 11.69 -6.32
CA ASP A 22 -27.06 11.11 -5.00
C ASP A 22 -25.87 11.41 -4.07
N GLU A 23 -25.15 10.40 -3.58
CA GLU A 23 -23.95 10.57 -2.74
C GLU A 23 -22.64 10.72 -3.52
N GLY A 24 -22.66 10.70 -4.87
CA GLY A 24 -21.51 10.94 -5.73
C GLY A 24 -20.44 9.84 -5.78
N PHE A 25 -20.17 9.13 -4.68
CA PHE A 25 -19.17 8.06 -4.61
C PHE A 25 -19.80 6.72 -4.17
N SER A 26 -19.95 5.80 -5.11
CA SER A 26 -20.57 4.49 -4.89
C SER A 26 -19.51 3.38 -4.85
N MET A 27 -19.39 2.70 -3.71
CA MET A 27 -18.51 1.54 -3.50
C MET A 27 -19.21 0.18 -3.76
N LYS A 28 -20.34 0.17 -4.48
CA LYS A 28 -21.15 -1.05 -4.68
C LYS A 28 -20.42 -2.17 -5.43
N ASP A 29 -19.56 -1.81 -6.37
CA ASP A 29 -18.75 -2.75 -7.15
C ASP A 29 -17.29 -2.82 -6.65
N TYR A 30 -17.03 -2.35 -5.43
CA TYR A 30 -15.69 -2.40 -4.85
C TYR A 30 -15.30 -3.84 -4.49
N VAL A 31 -14.15 -4.28 -5.00
CA VAL A 31 -13.53 -5.55 -4.62
C VAL A 31 -12.56 -5.27 -3.49
N GLU A 32 -12.82 -5.87 -2.33
CA GLU A 32 -12.00 -5.69 -1.13
C GLU A 32 -10.56 -6.20 -1.35
N SER A 33 -9.59 -5.37 -0.98
CA SER A 33 -8.17 -5.73 -1.02
C SER A 33 -7.72 -6.28 0.33
N PRO A 34 -6.99 -7.41 0.38
CA PRO A 34 -6.48 -7.96 1.64
C PRO A 34 -5.36 -7.09 2.25
N GLU A 35 -4.70 -6.26 1.45
CA GLU A 35 -3.58 -5.40 1.85
C GLU A 35 -4.02 -4.01 2.33
N TRP A 36 -5.16 -3.52 1.83
CA TRP A 36 -5.59 -2.13 1.99
C TRP A 36 -7.05 -2.08 2.42
N SER A 37 -7.28 -1.51 3.60
CA SER A 37 -8.60 -1.21 4.11
C SER A 37 -9.00 0.22 3.75
N VAL A 38 -10.20 0.41 3.21
CA VAL A 38 -10.73 1.75 2.94
C VAL A 38 -11.42 2.25 4.20
N LEU A 39 -10.83 3.25 4.85
CA LEU A 39 -11.32 3.82 6.10
C LEU A 39 -12.42 4.85 5.89
N ASN A 40 -12.25 5.70 4.88
CA ASN A 40 -13.21 6.76 4.59
C ASN A 40 -13.08 7.20 3.13
N TYR A 41 -14.18 7.64 2.54
CA TYR A 41 -14.22 8.23 1.22
C TYR A 41 -15.16 9.43 1.26
N TRP A 42 -14.79 10.51 0.59
CA TRP A 42 -15.66 11.68 0.47
C TRP A 42 -15.37 12.45 -0.81
N GLN A 43 -16.37 13.20 -1.26
CA GLN A 43 -16.26 14.10 -2.40
C GLN A 43 -16.40 15.55 -1.96
N LYS A 44 -15.73 16.45 -2.68
CA LYS A 44 -15.88 17.89 -2.51
C LYS A 44 -15.98 18.55 -3.88
N HIS A 45 -17.10 19.22 -4.11
CA HIS A 45 -17.23 20.14 -5.23
C HIS A 45 -16.49 21.44 -4.88
N ARG A 46 -15.64 21.90 -5.78
CA ARG A 46 -14.86 23.13 -5.63
C ARG A 46 -15.00 23.97 -6.88
N THR A 47 -15.42 25.21 -6.69
CA THR A 47 -15.36 26.21 -7.76
C THR A 47 -14.14 27.09 -7.53
N HIS A 48 -13.29 27.25 -8.54
CA HIS A 48 -12.07 28.05 -8.44
C HIS A 48 -11.88 28.92 -9.69
N ALA A 49 -11.37 30.13 -9.49
CA ALA A 49 -10.96 31.02 -10.56
C ALA A 49 -9.43 30.93 -10.72
N TYR A 50 -8.97 30.55 -11.91
CA TYR A 50 -7.55 30.39 -12.19
C TYR A 50 -6.90 31.75 -12.52
N PRO A 51 -5.59 31.95 -12.27
CA PRO A 51 -4.92 33.23 -12.52
C PRO A 51 -4.96 33.70 -13.99
N CYS A 52 -5.21 32.78 -14.93
CA CYS A 52 -5.30 33.07 -16.36
C CYS A 52 -6.62 33.74 -16.76
N CYS A 53 -7.71 33.53 -16.02
CA CYS A 53 -9.06 33.94 -16.43
C CYS A 53 -9.90 34.39 -15.22
N PRO A 54 -10.71 35.46 -15.33
CA PRO A 54 -11.62 35.91 -14.26
C PRO A 54 -12.83 34.98 -14.05
N GLU A 55 -12.93 33.91 -14.85
CA GLU A 55 -14.07 33.01 -14.94
C GLU A 55 -13.94 31.87 -13.92
N GLN A 56 -15.08 31.43 -13.38
CA GLN A 56 -15.14 30.36 -12.40
C GLN A 56 -15.23 28.99 -13.09
N TYR A 57 -14.36 28.06 -12.70
CA TYR A 57 -14.37 26.67 -13.16
C TYR A 57 -14.81 25.75 -12.02
N SER A 58 -15.67 24.77 -12.33
CA SER A 58 -16.20 23.79 -11.38
C SER A 58 -15.41 22.49 -11.46
N ASP A 59 -14.69 22.16 -10.39
CA ASP A 59 -13.92 20.94 -10.26
C ASP A 59 -14.54 20.04 -9.18
N THR A 60 -14.48 18.73 -9.40
CA THR A 60 -14.93 17.73 -8.44
C THR A 60 -13.74 16.93 -7.94
N LEU A 61 -13.50 16.98 -6.63
CA LEU A 61 -12.40 16.27 -5.98
C LEU A 61 -12.91 15.06 -5.21
N PHE A 62 -12.31 13.91 -5.43
CA PHE A 62 -12.58 12.68 -4.69
C PHE A 62 -11.40 12.37 -3.76
N PHE A 63 -11.72 12.07 -2.51
CA PHE A 63 -10.74 11.71 -1.49
C PHE A 63 -11.04 10.31 -0.98
N ILE A 64 -10.00 9.50 -0.89
CA ILE A 64 -10.07 8.13 -0.36
C ILE A 64 -8.97 8.01 0.68
N LYS A 65 -9.36 7.70 1.92
CA LYS A 65 -8.47 7.39 3.03
C LYS A 65 -8.34 5.88 3.12
N ILE A 66 -7.13 5.39 2.89
CA ILE A 66 -6.79 3.97 2.96
C ILE A 66 -5.81 3.70 4.12
N GLU A 67 -5.89 2.52 4.71
CA GLU A 67 -4.99 2.01 5.75
C GLU A 67 -4.40 0.67 5.33
N ARG A 68 -3.09 0.47 5.55
CA ARG A 68 -2.40 -0.77 5.24
C ARG A 68 -2.72 -1.83 6.32
N GLN A 69 -3.31 -2.95 5.92
CA GLN A 69 -3.53 -4.10 6.79
C GLN A 69 -2.35 -5.08 6.73
N ALA A 70 -1.27 -4.78 7.46
CA ALA A 70 -0.07 -5.63 7.54
C ALA A 70 -0.23 -6.90 8.40
N ALA A 71 -1.41 -7.15 8.98
CA ALA A 71 -1.63 -8.22 9.95
C ALA A 71 -1.31 -9.62 9.40
N TYR A 72 -1.67 -9.90 8.15
CA TYR A 72 -1.40 -11.18 7.51
C TYR A 72 0.10 -11.40 7.26
N TYR A 73 0.80 -10.37 6.81
CA TYR A 73 2.25 -10.39 6.58
C TYR A 73 3.02 -10.61 7.88
N ASN A 74 2.59 -10.00 8.99
CA ASN A 74 3.22 -10.22 10.30
C ASN A 74 3.20 -11.69 10.71
N TYR A 75 2.10 -12.42 10.53
CA TYR A 75 2.06 -13.84 10.88
C TYR A 75 2.98 -14.70 9.99
N ILE A 76 3.02 -14.41 8.69
CA ILE A 76 3.90 -15.11 7.74
C ILE A 76 5.37 -14.79 8.00
N LEU A 77 5.69 -13.61 8.53
CA LEU A 77 7.05 -13.21 8.91
C LEU A 77 7.49 -13.78 10.26
N ILE A 78 6.56 -13.98 11.19
CA ILE A 78 6.83 -14.55 12.52
C ILE A 78 7.07 -16.07 12.45
N LEU A 79 6.33 -16.80 11.61
CA LEU A 79 6.49 -18.24 11.42
C LEU A 79 7.93 -18.71 11.09
N PRO A 80 8.64 -18.14 10.10
CA PRO A 80 10.01 -18.55 9.77
C PRO A 80 10.97 -18.26 10.92
N CYS A 81 10.76 -17.19 11.68
CA CYS A 81 11.58 -16.89 12.86
C CYS A 81 11.47 -17.97 13.93
N PHE A 82 10.26 -18.47 14.21
CA PHE A 82 10.05 -19.57 15.15
C PHE A 82 10.67 -20.90 14.66
N LEU A 83 10.54 -21.20 13.37
CA LEU A 83 11.14 -22.40 12.76
C LEU A 83 12.67 -22.35 12.79
N LEU A 84 13.27 -21.18 12.54
CA LEU A 84 14.72 -20.99 12.64
C LEU A 84 15.19 -21.12 14.10
N SER A 85 14.49 -20.53 15.05
CA SER A 85 14.80 -20.66 16.48
C SER A 85 14.79 -22.13 16.93
N SER A 86 13.81 -22.93 16.51
CA SER A 86 13.77 -24.35 16.87
C SER A 86 14.91 -25.14 16.20
N LEU A 87 15.23 -24.85 14.94
CA LEU A 87 16.32 -25.50 14.21
C LEU A 87 17.69 -25.23 14.86
N THR A 88 17.92 -24.03 15.39
CA THR A 88 19.17 -23.74 16.14
C THR A 88 19.31 -24.57 17.42
N LEU A 89 18.21 -24.85 18.14
CA LEU A 89 18.23 -25.74 19.30
C LEU A 89 18.59 -27.19 18.90
N VAL A 90 18.07 -27.66 17.76
CA VAL A 90 18.43 -28.98 17.21
C VAL A 90 19.92 -29.04 16.84
N LEU A 91 20.49 -27.95 16.33
CA LEU A 91 21.93 -27.88 16.02
C LEU A 91 22.83 -28.01 17.25
N PHE A 92 22.39 -27.53 18.41
CA PHE A 92 23.12 -27.73 19.68
C PHE A 92 23.07 -29.20 20.14
N TRP A 93 21.99 -29.90 19.85
CA TRP A 93 21.84 -31.32 20.14
C TRP A 93 22.65 -32.23 19.22
N LEU A 94 23.02 -31.76 18.03
CA LEU A 94 23.77 -32.58 17.06
C LEU A 94 25.28 -32.59 17.36
N PRO A 95 25.94 -33.77 17.38
CA PRO A 95 27.37 -33.87 17.65
C PRO A 95 28.22 -33.10 16.62
N PRO A 96 29.36 -32.52 17.05
CA PRO A 96 30.15 -31.60 16.24
C PRO A 96 30.92 -32.24 15.09
N GLU A 97 31.07 -33.57 15.08
CA GLU A 97 31.86 -34.29 14.06
C GLU A 97 31.12 -34.46 12.73
N THR A 98 29.83 -34.10 12.65
CA THR A 98 29.06 -34.26 11.42
C THR A 98 29.20 -33.04 10.51
N PRO A 99 29.67 -33.18 9.25
CA PRO A 99 29.76 -32.07 8.30
C PRO A 99 28.38 -31.43 8.01
N ALA A 100 27.30 -32.19 8.22
CA ALA A 100 25.93 -31.71 8.13
C ALA A 100 25.62 -30.54 9.10
N LYS A 101 26.25 -30.51 10.29
CA LYS A 101 26.05 -29.44 11.28
C LYS A 101 26.53 -28.09 10.76
N MET A 102 27.70 -28.06 10.12
CA MET A 102 28.29 -26.84 9.55
C MET A 102 27.45 -26.31 8.37
N VAL A 103 26.97 -27.21 7.51
CA VAL A 103 26.14 -26.84 6.36
C VAL A 103 24.79 -26.29 6.83
N LEU A 104 24.13 -26.95 7.78
CA LEU A 104 22.87 -26.47 8.36
C LEU A 104 23.04 -25.11 9.07
N GLY A 105 24.10 -24.91 9.86
CA GLY A 105 24.38 -23.64 10.52
C GLY A 105 24.56 -22.47 9.54
N LYS A 106 25.31 -22.71 8.44
CA LYS A 106 25.44 -21.71 7.37
C LYS A 106 24.11 -21.40 6.72
N LEU A 107 23.33 -22.43 6.39
CA LEU A 107 22.00 -22.24 5.80
C LEU A 107 21.12 -21.39 6.73
N THR A 108 21.06 -21.71 8.02
CA THR A 108 20.26 -20.93 8.97
C THR A 108 20.67 -19.46 9.02
N ASP A 109 21.97 -19.14 8.96
CA ASP A 109 22.45 -17.76 8.96
C ASP A 109 22.03 -16.98 7.70
N TYR A 110 22.16 -17.61 6.52
CA TYR A 110 21.67 -17.03 5.26
C TYR A 110 20.15 -16.82 5.28
N TRP A 111 19.38 -17.78 5.78
CA TRP A 111 17.92 -17.68 5.89
C TRP A 111 17.49 -16.59 6.89
N VAL A 112 18.19 -16.43 8.01
CA VAL A 112 17.97 -15.35 8.97
C VAL A 112 18.21 -13.99 8.31
N ASN A 113 19.31 -13.84 7.57
CA ASN A 113 19.61 -12.60 6.86
C ASN A 113 18.53 -12.24 5.82
N ILE A 114 18.11 -13.20 4.99
CA ILE A 114 17.06 -13.00 3.98
C ILE A 114 15.72 -12.65 4.63
N SER A 115 15.33 -13.33 5.71
CA SER A 115 14.07 -13.04 6.41
C SER A 115 14.06 -11.65 7.05
N ILE A 116 15.19 -11.21 7.63
CA ILE A 116 15.34 -9.84 8.15
C ILE A 116 15.24 -8.81 7.01
N GLN A 117 15.90 -9.05 5.87
CA GLN A 117 15.82 -8.17 4.71
C GLN A 117 14.37 -8.03 4.21
N MET A 118 13.64 -9.15 4.11
CA MET A 118 12.24 -9.17 3.71
C MET A 118 11.33 -8.44 4.72
N MET A 119 11.64 -8.49 6.02
CA MET A 119 10.94 -7.70 7.03
C MET A 119 11.18 -6.20 6.86
N LEU A 120 12.43 -5.79 6.62
CA LEU A 120 12.75 -4.39 6.41
C LEU A 120 12.02 -3.84 5.19
N GLU A 121 12.02 -4.56 4.07
CA GLU A 121 11.33 -4.15 2.84
C GLU A 121 9.82 -3.98 3.07
N ASN A 122 9.18 -4.92 3.78
CA ASN A 122 7.74 -4.82 4.13
C ASN A 122 7.41 -3.71 5.16
N VAL A 123 8.38 -3.25 5.97
CA VAL A 123 8.17 -2.18 6.97
C VAL A 123 8.42 -0.79 6.39
N TYR A 124 9.29 -0.68 5.37
CA TYR A 124 9.63 0.58 4.73
C TYR A 124 8.73 0.93 3.51
N GLU A 125 7.86 0.02 3.06
CA GLU A 125 6.77 0.27 2.07
C GLU A 125 5.38 0.41 2.71
#